data_AF-A0A5C7Q416-F1
#
_entry.id   AF-A0A5C7Q416-F1
#
_cell.length_a   1.000
_cell.length_b   1.000
_cell.length_c   1.000
_cell.angle_alpha   90.00
_cell.angle_beta   90.00
_cell.angle_gamma   90.00
#
_symmetry.space_group_name_H-M   'P 1'
#
loop_
_entity.id
_entity.type
_entity.pdbx_description
1 polymer ?
#
loop_
_entity_poly.entity_id
_entity_poly.type
_entity_poly.pdbx_seq_one_letter_code
_entity_poly.pdbx_strand_id
1 'polypeptide(L)'
;MRILKQSTAVTPKVGPFLDSTDGITAETALTISQSDCLLSKAYGAFAQKNDTSSATHDAGGWYAVPLNTTDTNTLGPLQLSIQESGAVPVFEQWLVVPANVYDSLVSTDKLQVDAVELNSASASAARLALSAGVILPGTVDNTAHTPTSTEFEADDITEATADHYVGRVIIFTSGALLNQATRIEDYSLTGGRGHFTVTAMTEAPANNDTFVIV
;
A
#
# COMPACT_ATOMS: atom_id res chain seq x y z
N MET A 1 -15.10 -4.49 15.18
CA MET A 1 -14.23 -5.68 14.99
C MET A 1 -12.79 -5.23 15.19
N ARG A 2 -12.05 -5.81 16.15
CA ARG A 2 -10.64 -5.49 16.41
C ARG A 2 -9.77 -6.47 15.61
N ILE A 3 -8.76 -5.98 14.89
CA ILE A 3 -7.87 -6.81 14.07
C ILE A 3 -6.47 -6.88 14.68
N LEU A 4 -5.82 -8.03 14.55
CA LEU A 4 -4.43 -8.24 14.94
C LEU A 4 -3.62 -8.72 13.74
N LYS A 5 -2.37 -8.26 13.66
CA LYS A 5 -1.41 -8.74 12.66
C LYS A 5 -0.93 -10.14 13.05
N GLN A 6 -0.97 -11.09 12.10
CA GLN A 6 -0.49 -12.45 12.35
C GLN A 6 0.96 -12.45 12.85
N SER A 7 1.26 -13.33 13.80
CA SER A 7 2.61 -13.59 14.31
C SER A 7 3.32 -12.33 14.83
N THR A 8 2.58 -11.40 15.41
CA THR A 8 3.08 -10.13 15.95
C THR A 8 2.74 -10.02 17.42
N ALA A 9 3.72 -9.68 18.27
CA ALA A 9 3.49 -9.46 19.69
C ALA A 9 2.66 -8.19 19.92
N VAL A 10 1.75 -8.24 20.89
CA VAL A 10 0.84 -7.15 21.22
C VAL A 10 0.48 -7.20 22.71
N THR A 11 0.18 -6.06 23.33
CA THR A 11 -0.25 -5.99 24.72
C THR A 11 -1.63 -5.34 24.81
N PRO A 12 -2.71 -6.07 24.48
CA PRO A 12 -4.08 -5.55 24.60
C PRO A 12 -4.40 -5.13 26.04
N LYS A 13 -5.23 -4.10 26.17
CA LYS A 13 -5.91 -3.73 27.42
C LYS A 13 -7.21 -4.54 27.50
N VAL A 14 -7.34 -5.33 28.56
CA VAL A 14 -8.44 -6.27 28.78
C VAL A 14 -9.14 -5.89 30.08
N GLY A 15 -10.47 -5.85 30.06
CA GLY A 15 -11.28 -5.44 31.19
C GLY A 15 -12.45 -4.53 30.79
N PRO A 16 -12.98 -3.72 31.72
CA PRO A 16 -12.58 -3.69 33.13
C PRO A 16 -12.98 -5.01 33.83
N PHE A 17 -12.11 -5.49 34.73
CA PHE A 17 -12.47 -6.52 35.69
C PHE A 17 -13.26 -5.88 36.83
N LEU A 18 -14.46 -6.42 37.07
CA LEU A 18 -15.40 -5.92 38.06
C LEU A 18 -15.57 -6.97 39.15
N ASP A 19 -15.74 -6.54 40.39
CA ASP A 19 -15.90 -7.39 41.57
C ASP A 19 -17.05 -8.38 41.36
N SER A 20 -16.80 -9.65 41.70
CA SER A 20 -17.77 -10.73 41.49
C SER A 20 -19.06 -10.64 42.33
N THR A 21 -19.05 -9.84 43.39
CA THR A 21 -20.18 -9.63 44.32
C THR A 21 -21.18 -8.62 43.77
N ASP A 22 -20.69 -7.52 43.19
CA ASP A 22 -21.54 -6.41 42.76
C ASP A 22 -21.55 -6.18 41.23
N GLY A 23 -20.56 -6.73 40.51
CA GLY A 23 -20.41 -6.56 39.07
C GLY A 23 -20.19 -5.12 38.63
N ILE A 24 -19.77 -4.23 39.54
CA ILE A 24 -19.69 -2.78 39.35
C ILE A 24 -18.35 -2.22 39.85
N THR A 25 -17.89 -2.63 41.03
CA THR A 25 -16.66 -2.11 41.63
C THR A 25 -15.46 -2.64 40.86
N ALA A 26 -14.54 -1.76 40.43
CA ALA A 26 -13.35 -2.20 39.72
C ALA A 26 -12.44 -3.02 40.64
N GLU A 27 -12.06 -4.21 40.20
CA GLU A 27 -11.10 -5.04 40.93
C GLU A 27 -9.69 -4.73 40.41
N THR A 28 -8.87 -4.09 41.25
CA THR A 28 -7.59 -3.49 40.85
C THR A 28 -6.36 -4.21 41.38
N ALA A 29 -6.55 -5.27 42.17
CA ALA A 29 -5.47 -6.01 42.83
C ALA A 29 -5.36 -7.49 42.39
N LEU A 30 -5.97 -7.85 41.24
CA LEU A 30 -5.86 -9.20 40.68
C LEU A 30 -4.41 -9.56 40.32
N THR A 31 -4.06 -10.81 40.63
CA THR A 31 -2.89 -11.49 40.07
C THR A 31 -3.35 -12.37 38.92
N ILE A 32 -3.45 -11.80 37.72
CA ILE A 32 -3.79 -12.56 36.51
C ILE A 32 -2.50 -13.21 36.00
N SER A 33 -2.30 -14.49 36.30
CA SER A 33 -1.11 -15.21 35.87
C SER A 33 -1.26 -15.70 34.41
N GLN A 34 -0.21 -16.33 33.89
CA GLN A 34 -0.26 -16.89 32.55
C GLN A 34 -1.42 -17.89 32.40
N SER A 35 -1.64 -18.76 33.39
CA SER A 35 -2.62 -19.88 33.33
C SER A 35 -4.06 -19.41 33.20
N ASP A 36 -4.32 -18.19 33.64
CA ASP A 36 -5.66 -17.61 33.71
C ASP A 36 -6.03 -16.96 32.38
N CYS A 37 -5.04 -16.72 31.51
CA CYS A 37 -5.23 -16.21 30.15
C CYS A 37 -5.41 -17.35 29.15
N LEU A 38 -6.66 -17.77 28.93
CA LEU A 38 -6.99 -18.82 27.97
C LEU A 38 -7.32 -18.26 26.59
N LEU A 39 -6.62 -18.71 25.57
CA LEU A 39 -6.82 -18.37 24.16
C LEU A 39 -7.48 -19.52 23.39
N SER A 40 -8.51 -19.20 22.62
CA SER A 40 -9.05 -20.06 21.56
C SER A 40 -8.63 -19.46 20.21
N LYS A 41 -7.92 -20.26 19.41
CA LYS A 41 -7.33 -19.83 18.13
C LYS A 41 -8.07 -20.52 16.98
N ALA A 42 -8.65 -19.73 16.07
CA ALA A 42 -9.46 -20.23 14.95
C ALA A 42 -10.52 -21.26 15.37
N TYR A 43 -11.24 -20.97 16.46
CA TYR A 43 -12.23 -21.86 17.10
C TYR A 43 -11.66 -23.18 17.67
N GLY A 44 -10.35 -23.28 17.84
CA GLY A 44 -9.71 -24.38 18.55
C GLY A 44 -10.07 -24.40 20.05
N ALA A 45 -9.75 -25.50 20.72
CA ALA A 45 -9.91 -25.60 22.17
C ALA A 45 -9.14 -24.46 22.88
N PHE A 46 -9.70 -23.98 23.99
CA PHE A 46 -9.02 -23.01 24.84
C PHE A 46 -7.74 -23.63 25.42
N ALA A 47 -6.65 -22.90 25.30
CA ALA A 47 -5.37 -23.24 25.89
C ALA A 47 -4.74 -21.99 26.49
N GLN A 48 -3.89 -22.16 27.49
CA GLN A 48 -3.11 -21.07 28.07
C GLN A 48 -2.34 -20.30 26.99
N LYS A 49 -2.24 -18.97 27.13
CA LYS A 49 -1.36 -18.15 26.28
C LYS A 49 0.10 -18.62 26.37
N ASN A 50 0.82 -18.52 25.27
CA ASN A 50 2.23 -18.90 25.15
C ASN A 50 3.18 -17.90 25.81
N ASP A 51 2.87 -16.60 25.76
CA ASP A 51 3.67 -15.61 26.48
C ASP A 51 3.66 -15.89 27.99
N THR A 52 4.84 -15.96 28.62
CA THR A 52 4.99 -16.42 30.01
C THR A 52 4.75 -15.36 31.07
N SER A 53 4.52 -14.10 30.68
CA SER A 53 4.32 -13.01 31.64
C SER A 53 2.89 -12.96 32.18
N SER A 54 2.75 -12.46 33.42
CA SER A 54 1.46 -12.12 34.02
C SER A 54 0.88 -10.84 33.40
N ALA A 55 -0.43 -10.65 33.51
CA ALA A 55 -1.02 -9.36 33.16
C ALA A 55 -0.63 -8.30 34.20
N THR A 56 -0.53 -7.04 33.76
CA THR A 56 -0.20 -5.91 34.64
C THR A 56 -1.39 -4.97 34.75
N HIS A 57 -1.74 -4.57 35.97
CA HIS A 57 -2.78 -3.56 36.17
C HIS A 57 -2.37 -2.24 35.51
N ASP A 58 -3.32 -1.60 34.82
CA ASP A 58 -3.15 -0.27 34.23
C ASP A 58 -3.98 0.76 35.02
N ALA A 59 -5.30 0.76 34.86
CA ALA A 59 -6.21 1.66 35.57
C ALA A 59 -7.64 1.12 35.63
N GLY A 60 -8.36 1.34 36.74
CA GLY A 60 -9.82 1.13 36.83
C GLY A 60 -10.27 -0.29 36.46
N GLY A 61 -9.51 -1.31 36.87
CA GLY A 61 -9.78 -2.72 36.56
C GLY A 61 -9.34 -3.14 35.15
N TRP A 62 -8.69 -2.28 34.38
CA TRP A 62 -8.06 -2.66 33.11
C TRP A 62 -6.67 -3.24 33.34
N TYR A 63 -6.39 -4.36 32.67
CA TYR A 63 -5.11 -5.05 32.73
C TYR A 63 -4.49 -5.12 31.34
N ALA A 64 -3.18 -4.88 31.25
CA ALA A 64 -2.39 -5.09 30.06
C ALA A 64 -1.98 -6.57 30.00
N VAL A 65 -2.43 -7.29 28.98
CA VAL A 65 -2.17 -8.73 28.82
C VAL A 65 -1.18 -8.92 27.69
N PRO A 66 0.10 -9.26 27.94
CA PRO A 66 1.06 -9.48 26.86
C PRO A 66 0.77 -10.78 26.11
N LEU A 67 0.66 -10.67 24.79
CA LEU A 67 0.56 -11.77 23.84
C LEU A 67 1.79 -11.73 22.93
N ASN A 68 2.43 -12.87 22.70
CA ASN A 68 3.60 -12.96 21.84
C ASN A 68 3.23 -13.37 20.41
N THR A 69 4.25 -13.61 19.58
CA THR A 69 4.06 -14.03 18.19
C THR A 69 3.40 -15.41 18.08
N THR A 70 3.63 -16.34 19.02
CA THR A 70 2.97 -17.65 19.04
C THR A 70 1.48 -17.52 19.34
N ASP A 71 1.09 -16.60 20.24
CA ASP A 71 -0.30 -16.35 20.57
C ASP A 71 -1.12 -15.89 19.36
N THR A 72 -0.51 -15.09 18.48
CA THR A 72 -1.15 -14.50 17.29
C THR A 72 -0.78 -15.20 15.98
N ASN A 73 -0.15 -16.38 15.98
CA ASN A 73 0.33 -17.02 14.74
C ASN A 73 -0.74 -17.75 13.89
N THR A 74 -2.00 -17.80 14.33
CA THR A 74 -3.07 -18.51 13.63
C THR A 74 -4.08 -17.52 13.07
N LEU A 75 -4.33 -17.58 11.76
CA LEU A 75 -5.31 -16.73 11.08
C LEU A 75 -6.74 -17.08 11.52
N GLY A 76 -7.60 -16.07 11.52
CA GLY A 76 -9.00 -16.20 11.89
C GLY A 76 -9.30 -15.69 13.31
N PRO A 77 -10.46 -16.05 13.87
CA PRO A 77 -10.88 -15.54 15.18
C PRO A 77 -9.95 -15.96 16.30
N LEU A 78 -9.58 -15.00 17.14
CA LEU A 78 -8.84 -15.20 18.38
C LEU A 78 -9.73 -14.73 19.53
N GLN A 79 -10.05 -15.63 20.46
CA GLN A 79 -10.81 -15.29 21.65
C GLN A 79 -9.94 -15.49 22.89
N LEU A 80 -9.88 -14.46 23.74
CA LEU A 80 -9.32 -14.52 25.08
C LEU A 80 -10.45 -14.67 26.08
N SER A 81 -10.26 -15.53 27.07
CA SER A 81 -11.11 -15.67 28.24
C SER A 81 -10.23 -15.65 29.48
N ILE A 82 -10.56 -14.79 30.44
CA ILE A 82 -9.91 -14.72 31.74
C ILE A 82 -10.98 -14.85 32.82
N GLN A 83 -10.76 -15.78 33.74
CA GLN A 83 -11.61 -15.98 34.91
C GLN A 83 -10.74 -16.02 36.15
N GLU A 84 -10.79 -14.95 36.93
CA GLU A 84 -10.08 -14.84 38.20
C GLU A 84 -11.05 -14.81 39.37
N SER A 85 -10.65 -15.43 40.48
CA SER A 85 -11.43 -15.36 41.71
C SER A 85 -11.54 -13.91 42.19
N GLY A 86 -12.74 -13.52 42.59
CA GLY A 86 -13.03 -12.14 43.01
C GLY A 86 -13.50 -11.22 41.89
N ALA A 87 -13.40 -11.62 40.62
CA ALA A 87 -13.87 -10.82 39.49
C ALA A 87 -14.89 -11.56 38.59
N VAL A 88 -15.74 -10.79 37.92
CA VAL A 88 -16.61 -11.30 36.84
C VAL A 88 -15.73 -11.74 35.66
N PRO A 89 -16.04 -12.88 35.00
CA PRO A 89 -15.35 -13.33 33.79
C PRO A 89 -15.27 -12.25 32.71
N VAL A 90 -14.08 -12.05 32.14
CA VAL A 90 -13.84 -11.14 31.02
C VAL A 90 -13.42 -11.94 29.80
N PHE A 91 -13.98 -11.59 28.65
CA PHE A 91 -13.57 -12.15 27.36
C PHE A 91 -13.37 -11.05 26.32
N GLU A 92 -12.46 -11.30 25.39
CA GLU A 92 -12.14 -10.40 24.30
C GLU A 92 -12.03 -11.17 22.99
N GLN A 93 -12.36 -10.51 21.87
CA GLN A 93 -12.37 -11.13 20.55
C GLN A 93 -11.64 -10.26 19.53
N TRP A 94 -10.77 -10.90 18.76
CA TRP A 94 -10.04 -10.30 17.64
C TRP A 94 -10.14 -11.17 16.40
N LEU A 95 -9.87 -10.57 15.24
CA LEU A 95 -9.59 -11.28 14.01
C LEU A 95 -8.10 -11.17 13.69
N VAL A 96 -7.40 -12.29 13.65
CA VAL A 96 -6.00 -12.34 13.21
C VAL A 96 -5.98 -12.42 11.69
N VAL A 97 -5.39 -11.41 11.05
CA VAL A 97 -5.33 -11.28 9.60
C VAL A 97 -3.89 -11.40 9.10
N PRO A 98 -3.68 -11.77 7.83
CA PRO A 98 -2.35 -11.76 7.22
C PRO A 98 -1.66 -10.40 7.35
N ALA A 99 -0.33 -10.41 7.38
CA ALA A 99 0.47 -9.20 7.58
C ALA A 99 0.16 -8.10 6.56
N ASN A 100 0.06 -8.46 5.28
CA ASN A 100 -0.30 -7.54 4.20
C ASN A 100 -1.70 -6.94 4.41
N VAL A 101 -2.70 -7.74 4.76
CA VAL A 101 -4.06 -7.24 5.01
C VAL A 101 -4.08 -6.24 6.17
N TYR A 102 -3.36 -6.52 7.25
CA TYR A 102 -3.23 -5.56 8.36
C TYR A 102 -2.56 -4.27 7.88
N ASP A 103 -1.43 -4.39 7.17
CA ASP A 103 -0.65 -3.24 6.76
C ASP A 103 -1.41 -2.35 5.77
N SER A 104 -2.18 -2.95 4.85
CA SER A 104 -3.00 -2.21 3.89
C SER A 104 -4.20 -1.49 4.53
N LEU A 105 -4.68 -1.96 5.69
CA LEU A 105 -5.87 -1.40 6.35
C LEU A 105 -5.54 -0.32 7.39
N VAL A 106 -4.45 -0.50 8.15
CA VAL A 106 -4.16 0.33 9.34
C VAL A 106 -2.70 0.77 9.46
N SER A 107 -1.86 0.49 8.47
CA SER A 107 -0.45 0.88 8.46
C SER A 107 -0.12 1.71 7.21
N THR A 108 1.08 1.55 6.66
CA THR A 108 1.64 2.35 5.56
C THR A 108 1.45 1.71 4.19
N ASP A 109 1.05 0.44 4.11
CA ASP A 109 0.82 -0.22 2.83
C ASP A 109 -0.49 0.29 2.20
N LYS A 110 -0.55 0.28 0.87
CA LYS A 110 -1.74 0.74 0.15
C LYS A 110 -2.74 -0.41 0.05
N LEU A 111 -4.02 -0.10 0.24
CA LEU A 111 -5.07 -1.02 -0.15
C LEU A 111 -5.01 -1.21 -1.67
N GLN A 112 -4.74 -2.45 -2.10
CA GLN A 112 -4.81 -2.82 -3.51
C GLN A 112 -6.27 -2.74 -3.94
N VAL A 113 -6.55 -1.89 -4.92
CA VAL A 113 -7.86 -1.75 -5.53
C VAL A 113 -7.73 -2.19 -6.98
N ASP A 114 -8.56 -3.14 -7.37
CA ASP A 114 -8.72 -3.48 -8.78
C ASP A 114 -9.51 -2.36 -9.47
N ALA A 115 -8.93 -1.73 -10.49
CA ALA A 115 -9.58 -0.70 -11.29
C ALA A 115 -10.54 -1.26 -12.35
N VAL A 116 -10.82 -2.57 -12.35
CA VAL A 116 -11.80 -3.21 -13.24
C VAL A 116 -13.15 -2.48 -13.28
N GLU A 117 -13.56 -1.78 -12.22
CA GLU A 117 -14.79 -0.98 -12.18
C GLU A 117 -14.56 0.53 -12.33
N LEU A 118 -13.71 0.98 -13.25
CA LEU A 118 -13.71 2.39 -13.65
C LEU A 118 -15.09 2.78 -14.21
N ASN A 119 -15.84 3.55 -13.42
CA ASN A 119 -17.23 3.93 -13.71
C ASN A 119 -18.16 2.71 -13.90
N SER A 120 -17.93 1.63 -13.13
CA SER A 120 -18.72 0.38 -13.17
C SER A 120 -18.76 -0.30 -14.55
N ALA A 121 -17.75 -0.07 -15.39
CA ALA A 121 -17.68 -0.62 -16.74
C ALA A 121 -16.29 -1.22 -17.01
N SER A 122 -16.18 -2.55 -17.01
CA SER A 122 -14.93 -3.28 -17.31
C SER A 122 -14.32 -2.92 -18.66
N ALA A 123 -15.15 -2.60 -19.65
CA ALA A 123 -14.69 -2.10 -20.95
C ALA A 123 -13.98 -0.74 -20.86
N SER A 124 -14.34 0.13 -19.91
CA SER A 124 -13.68 1.42 -19.70
C SER A 124 -12.27 1.23 -19.14
N ALA A 125 -12.09 0.30 -18.20
CA ALA A 125 -10.77 -0.05 -17.66
C ALA A 125 -9.86 -0.63 -18.76
N ALA A 126 -10.38 -1.53 -19.60
CA ALA A 126 -9.64 -2.07 -20.74
C ALA A 126 -9.25 -0.98 -21.76
N ARG A 127 -10.15 -0.05 -22.07
CA ARG A 127 -9.87 1.08 -22.97
C ARG A 127 -8.83 2.03 -22.40
N LEU A 128 -8.85 2.30 -21.10
CA LEU A 128 -7.83 3.11 -20.45
C LEU A 128 -6.46 2.42 -20.49
N ALA A 129 -6.40 1.12 -20.25
CA ALA A 129 -5.16 0.35 -20.37
C ALA A 129 -4.58 0.40 -21.79
N LEU A 130 -5.43 0.27 -22.82
CA LEU A 130 -5.02 0.45 -24.21
C LEU A 130 -4.54 1.87 -24.50
N SER A 131 -5.27 2.89 -24.01
CA SER A 131 -4.88 4.30 -24.17
C SER A 131 -3.55 4.60 -23.49
N ALA A 132 -3.30 4.10 -22.28
CA ALA A 132 -2.04 4.28 -21.58
C ALA A 132 -0.89 3.53 -22.27
N GLY A 133 -1.16 2.34 -22.84
CA GLY A 133 -0.16 1.54 -23.53
C GLY A 133 0.35 2.12 -24.85
N VAL A 134 -0.41 3.03 -25.48
CA VAL A 134 0.04 3.71 -26.72
C VAL A 134 0.77 5.04 -26.46
N ILE A 135 0.76 5.55 -25.22
CA ILE A 135 1.50 6.74 -24.83
C ILE A 135 2.95 6.34 -24.59
N LEU A 136 3.87 6.89 -25.39
CA LEU A 136 5.29 6.54 -25.33
C LEU A 136 6.07 7.66 -24.66
N PRO A 137 6.63 7.46 -23.44
CA PRO A 137 7.49 8.46 -22.82
C PRO A 137 8.85 8.50 -23.52
N GLY A 138 9.45 9.68 -23.58
CA GLY A 138 10.81 9.88 -24.04
C GLY A 138 11.50 11.02 -23.31
N THR A 139 12.82 11.07 -23.45
CA THR A 139 13.68 12.06 -22.81
C THR A 139 14.57 12.69 -23.87
N VAL A 140 14.60 14.02 -23.93
CA VAL A 140 15.46 14.73 -24.87
C VAL A 140 16.92 14.48 -24.53
N ASP A 141 17.69 14.07 -25.52
CA ASP A 141 19.14 13.90 -25.44
C ASP A 141 19.85 14.91 -26.34
N ASN A 142 20.94 15.49 -25.82
CA ASN A 142 21.79 16.42 -26.56
C ASN A 142 23.21 15.91 -26.84
N THR A 143 23.47 14.61 -26.65
CA THR A 143 24.82 14.03 -26.74
C THR A 143 25.35 14.04 -28.18
N ALA A 144 24.55 13.64 -29.16
CA ALA A 144 24.96 13.52 -30.56
C ALA A 144 24.40 14.64 -31.47
N HIS A 145 23.34 15.31 -31.02
CA HIS A 145 22.67 16.39 -31.72
C HIS A 145 22.38 17.53 -30.73
N THR A 146 22.49 18.79 -31.17
CA THR A 146 22.08 19.93 -30.34
C THR A 146 20.62 20.26 -30.67
N PRO A 147 19.66 20.10 -29.74
CA PRO A 147 18.27 20.38 -30.01
C PRO A 147 18.04 21.80 -30.54
N THR A 148 17.07 21.92 -31.44
CA THR A 148 16.58 23.19 -31.99
C THR A 148 15.07 23.30 -31.76
N SER A 149 14.44 24.39 -32.20
CA SER A 149 12.98 24.53 -32.13
C SER A 149 12.22 23.55 -33.04
N THR A 150 12.89 22.87 -33.99
CA THR A 150 12.26 21.97 -34.95
C THR A 150 12.83 20.55 -34.91
N GLU A 151 13.92 20.31 -34.19
CA GLU A 151 14.60 19.02 -34.19
C GLU A 151 15.16 18.71 -32.81
N PHE A 152 15.08 17.45 -32.40
CA PHE A 152 15.78 16.94 -31.21
C PHE A 152 15.91 15.42 -31.27
N GLU A 153 16.76 14.86 -30.41
CA GLU A 153 16.94 13.41 -30.29
C GLU A 153 16.46 12.90 -28.94
N ALA A 154 16.11 11.62 -28.88
CA ALA A 154 15.84 10.90 -27.65
C ALA A 154 16.51 9.53 -27.71
N ASP A 155 17.24 9.14 -26.66
CA ASP A 155 18.02 7.90 -26.66
C ASP A 155 17.31 6.73 -26.00
N ASP A 156 16.19 7.01 -25.34
CA ASP A 156 15.22 6.04 -24.86
C ASP A 156 14.17 5.66 -25.93
N ILE A 157 14.16 6.35 -27.08
CA ILE A 157 13.37 5.98 -28.26
C ILE A 157 14.29 5.37 -29.32
N THR A 158 14.11 4.09 -29.63
CA THR A 158 15.00 3.31 -30.50
C THR A 158 14.30 2.61 -31.66
N GLU A 159 13.07 3.04 -31.99
CA GLU A 159 12.31 2.50 -33.12
C GLU A 159 13.09 2.68 -34.43
N ALA A 160 13.32 1.59 -35.18
CA ALA A 160 14.22 1.60 -36.33
C ALA A 160 13.54 2.04 -37.63
N THR A 161 12.21 1.98 -37.69
CA THR A 161 11.45 2.29 -38.90
C THR A 161 11.35 3.79 -39.08
N ALA A 162 11.80 4.30 -40.23
CA ALA A 162 11.57 5.69 -40.60
C ALA A 162 10.07 6.00 -40.64
N ASP A 163 9.72 7.25 -40.36
CA ASP A 163 8.34 7.77 -40.36
C ASP A 163 7.38 7.13 -39.35
N HIS A 164 7.83 6.21 -38.48
CA HIS A 164 6.94 5.42 -37.60
C HIS A 164 5.99 6.29 -36.74
N TYR A 165 6.46 7.46 -36.31
CA TYR A 165 5.70 8.38 -35.46
C TYR A 165 5.13 9.59 -36.19
N VAL A 166 5.26 9.68 -37.52
CA VAL A 166 4.76 10.83 -38.29
C VAL A 166 3.25 11.01 -38.09
N GLY A 167 2.85 12.25 -37.83
CA GLY A 167 1.46 12.62 -37.55
C GLY A 167 1.02 12.45 -36.09
N ARG A 168 1.81 11.79 -35.24
CA ARG A 168 1.60 11.81 -33.78
C ARG A 168 1.99 13.14 -33.17
N VAL A 169 1.58 13.34 -31.92
CA VAL A 169 1.84 14.57 -31.17
C VAL A 169 2.81 14.29 -30.03
N ILE A 170 3.81 15.16 -29.89
CA ILE A 170 4.67 15.23 -28.72
C ILE A 170 4.10 16.26 -27.77
N ILE A 171 3.97 15.91 -26.50
CA ILE A 171 3.61 16.83 -25.40
C ILE A 171 4.74 16.81 -24.38
N PHE A 172 5.34 17.97 -24.14
CA PHE A 172 6.40 18.10 -23.13
C PHE A 172 5.82 18.06 -21.72
N THR A 173 6.43 17.25 -20.85
CA THR A 173 6.00 17.01 -19.47
C THR A 173 6.95 17.62 -18.44
N SER A 174 8.03 18.27 -18.89
CA SER A 174 8.94 19.08 -18.07
C SER A 174 9.53 20.23 -18.90
N GLY A 175 10.49 20.96 -18.32
CA GLY A 175 11.27 21.97 -19.03
C GLY A 175 10.52 23.27 -19.29
N ALA A 176 11.13 24.13 -20.10
CA ALA A 176 10.52 25.41 -20.50
C ALA A 176 9.30 25.21 -21.42
N LEU A 177 9.29 24.09 -22.15
CA LEU A 177 8.20 23.69 -23.06
C LEU A 177 7.05 22.97 -22.34
N LEU A 178 7.02 22.89 -21.00
CA LEU A 178 6.00 22.15 -20.25
C LEU A 178 4.57 22.44 -20.74
N ASN A 179 3.82 21.37 -21.06
CA ASN A 179 2.46 21.35 -21.62
C ASN A 179 2.35 21.85 -23.07
N GLN A 180 3.43 22.28 -23.72
CA GLN A 180 3.39 22.56 -25.15
C GLN A 180 3.29 21.26 -25.94
N ALA A 181 2.43 21.29 -26.96
CA ALA A 181 2.27 20.21 -27.92
C ALA A 181 2.90 20.60 -29.27
N THR A 182 3.56 19.64 -29.92
CA THR A 182 4.05 19.77 -31.30
C THR A 182 3.79 18.49 -32.09
N ARG A 183 3.62 18.61 -33.42
CA ARG A 183 3.38 17.47 -34.31
C ARG A 183 4.70 16.94 -34.85
N ILE A 184 4.84 15.62 -34.92
CA ILE A 184 5.98 14.96 -35.58
C ILE A 184 5.78 15.03 -37.09
N GLU A 185 6.74 15.65 -37.78
CA GLU A 185 6.77 15.82 -39.23
C GLU A 185 7.69 14.82 -39.91
N ASP A 186 8.74 14.36 -39.22
CA ASP A 186 9.63 13.27 -39.65
C ASP A 186 10.18 12.52 -38.42
N TYR A 187 10.52 11.25 -38.60
CA TYR A 187 11.21 10.43 -37.62
C TYR A 187 12.20 9.48 -38.30
N SER A 188 13.42 9.40 -37.75
CA SER A 188 14.39 8.37 -38.12
C SER A 188 15.23 7.92 -36.93
N LEU A 189 15.83 6.74 -37.01
CA LEU A 189 16.82 6.30 -36.03
C LEU A 189 18.23 6.73 -36.45
N THR A 190 18.85 7.63 -35.70
CA THR A 190 20.20 8.16 -35.96
C THR A 190 21.13 7.75 -34.83
N GLY A 191 22.15 6.94 -35.14
CA GLY A 191 23.13 6.51 -34.13
C GLY A 191 22.54 5.72 -32.94
N GLY A 192 21.37 5.10 -33.13
CA GLY A 192 20.63 4.42 -32.07
C GLY A 192 19.74 5.34 -31.22
N ARG A 193 19.57 6.61 -31.62
CA ARG A 193 18.70 7.59 -30.97
C ARG A 193 17.57 7.98 -31.93
N GLY A 194 16.37 8.13 -31.41
CA GLY A 194 15.22 8.59 -32.17
C GLY A 194 15.40 10.07 -32.50
N HIS A 195 15.54 10.38 -33.78
CA HIS A 195 15.69 11.73 -34.30
C HIS A 195 14.34 12.23 -34.80
N PHE A 196 13.82 13.28 -34.16
CA PHE A 196 12.51 13.84 -34.46
C PHE A 196 12.64 15.17 -35.18
N THR A 197 11.93 15.33 -36.30
CA THR A 197 11.60 16.65 -36.84
C THR A 197 10.16 16.97 -36.46
N VAL A 198 9.93 18.16 -35.92
CA VAL A 198 8.64 18.59 -35.39
C VAL A 198 8.27 19.97 -35.91
N THR A 199 6.97 20.28 -35.89
CA THR A 199 6.52 21.66 -36.09
C THR A 199 7.21 22.57 -35.06
N ALA A 200 7.62 23.77 -35.48
CA ALA A 200 8.41 24.66 -34.65
C ALA A 200 7.78 24.92 -33.25
N MET A 201 8.56 24.64 -32.22
CA MET A 201 8.29 24.92 -30.80
C MET A 201 8.64 26.39 -30.48
N THR A 202 8.31 26.89 -29.28
CA THR A 202 8.65 28.28 -28.91
C THR A 202 10.14 28.48 -28.65
N GLU A 203 10.84 27.40 -28.31
CA GLU A 203 12.28 27.34 -28.05
C GLU A 203 12.78 25.89 -28.23
N ALA A 204 14.09 25.68 -28.17
CA ALA A 204 14.66 24.34 -28.20
C ALA A 204 14.48 23.65 -26.83
N PRO A 205 14.13 22.36 -26.76
CA PRO A 205 14.11 21.63 -25.51
C PRO A 205 15.52 21.49 -24.95
N ALA A 206 15.63 21.40 -23.62
CA ALA A 206 16.89 21.14 -22.95
C ALA A 206 17.18 19.64 -22.83
N ASN A 207 18.44 19.30 -22.60
CA ASN A 207 18.81 17.93 -22.28
C ASN A 207 18.08 17.44 -21.01
N ASN A 208 17.61 16.21 -21.04
CA ASN A 208 16.76 15.59 -20.01
C ASN A 208 15.36 16.18 -19.84
N ASP A 209 14.89 17.05 -20.75
CA ASP A 209 13.47 17.40 -20.77
C ASP A 209 12.64 16.17 -21.16
N THR A 210 11.59 15.89 -20.40
CA THR A 210 10.73 14.73 -20.61
C THR A 210 9.53 15.09 -21.48
N PHE A 211 9.09 14.13 -22.30
CA PHE A 211 7.92 14.27 -23.16
C PHE A 211 7.18 12.95 -23.30
N VAL A 212 6.01 13.00 -23.91
CA VAL A 212 5.25 11.82 -24.33
C VAL A 212 4.81 11.95 -25.77
N ILE A 213 4.80 10.85 -26.52
CA ILE A 213 4.20 10.74 -27.85
C ILE A 213 2.80 10.14 -27.68
N VAL A 214 1.78 10.85 -28.18
CA VAL A 214 0.36 10.47 -28.12
C VAL A 214 -0.27 10.34 -29.50
#